data_AF-A0A5C3KB58-F1
#
_entry.id   AF-A0A5C3KB58-F1
#
_cell.length_a   1.000
_cell.length_b   1.000
_cell.length_c   1.000
_cell.angle_alpha   90.00
_cell.angle_beta   90.00
_cell.angle_gamma   90.00
#
_symmetry.space_group_name_H-M   'P 1'
#
loop_
_entity.id
_entity.type
_entity.pdbx_description
1 polymer ?
#
loop_
_entity_poly.entity_id
_entity_poly.type
_entity_poly.pdbx_seq_one_letter_code
_entity_poly.pdbx_strand_id
1 'polypeptide(L)'
;MEFGQIEESQLTPSEEAELKIYKDLLTLSAGLEERLLTGSEQELFYIADMLSKGASTSCSDDTRTLKGAVIDWITPKNTLLTPPLSRNIKTDCGFYHNRTGELLCPAMMDWNDINTRDRLRSGQIIPSGDQWPLFLYQNYNYDHNNPWKGLLCSFLLITAFKHIFTSPSSVEKSENRSTQSGNARIHGMKSVTVASLAYVATQVQFALSSTPRIQKNKSKSSPWLTGGIDDRSSNTSCAGSKLVNSKPQQMPQLFFIGTRMEGTFVNGHGQSPKKRVREFPRAC
;
A
#
# COMPACT_ATOMS: atom_id res chain seq x y z
N MET A 1 -32.03 8.83 34.62
CA MET A 1 -31.27 9.52 33.58
C MET A 1 -31.69 8.89 32.28
N GLU A 2 -32.43 9.63 31.47
CA GLU A 2 -32.89 9.21 30.16
C GLU A 2 -31.66 9.30 29.24
N PHE A 3 -31.05 8.15 28.92
CA PHE A 3 -30.02 8.10 27.89
C PHE A 3 -30.72 8.44 26.58
N GLY A 4 -30.55 9.68 26.10
CA GLY A 4 -31.08 10.10 24.80
C GLY A 4 -30.56 9.14 23.73
N GLN A 5 -31.47 8.36 23.15
CA GLN A 5 -31.14 7.53 22.00
C GLN A 5 -30.82 8.48 20.85
N ILE A 6 -29.54 8.55 20.49
CA ILE A 6 -29.12 9.24 19.28
C ILE A 6 -29.63 8.40 18.12
N GLU A 7 -30.55 8.97 17.34
CA GLU A 7 -31.08 8.32 16.15
C GLU A 7 -29.96 8.17 15.12
N GLU A 8 -29.94 7.07 14.37
CA GLU A 8 -28.87 6.81 13.36
C GLU A 8 -28.82 7.94 12.30
N SER A 9 -29.95 8.62 12.07
CA SER A 9 -30.07 9.81 11.21
C SER A 9 -29.36 11.08 11.72
N GLN A 10 -28.89 11.08 12.96
CA GLN A 10 -28.20 12.20 13.59
C GLN A 10 -26.67 12.03 13.60
N LEU A 11 -26.18 10.88 13.13
CA LEU A 11 -24.76 10.58 13.11
C LEU A 11 -24.05 11.40 12.02
N THR A 12 -22.84 11.85 12.33
CA THR A 12 -21.93 12.36 11.31
C THR A 12 -21.43 11.21 10.42
N PRO A 13 -20.95 11.48 9.19
CA PRO A 13 -20.39 10.43 8.33
C PRO A 13 -19.24 9.64 8.97
N SER A 14 -18.49 10.24 9.92
CA SER A 14 -17.45 9.55 10.67
C SER A 14 -18.04 8.56 11.67
N GLU A 15 -19.05 8.98 12.43
CA GLU A 15 -19.73 8.14 13.42
C GLU A 15 -20.52 7.01 12.76
N GLU A 16 -21.14 7.26 11.59
CA GLU A 16 -21.77 6.20 10.79
C GLU A 16 -20.75 5.12 10.37
N ALA A 17 -19.55 5.53 9.95
CA ALA A 17 -18.48 4.62 9.58
C ALA A 17 -17.96 3.83 10.79
N GLU A 18 -17.79 4.48 11.94
CA GLU A 18 -17.38 3.84 13.20
C GLU A 18 -18.44 2.86 13.70
N LEU A 19 -19.71 3.23 13.65
CA LEU A 19 -20.83 2.36 14.02
C LEU A 19 -20.89 1.12 13.12
N LYS A 20 -20.63 1.28 11.81
CA LYS A 20 -20.55 0.14 10.90
C LYS A 20 -19.41 -0.80 11.27
N ILE A 21 -18.21 -0.28 11.55
CA ILE A 21 -17.06 -1.08 11.99
C ILE A 21 -17.39 -1.81 13.29
N TYR A 22 -18.03 -1.12 14.24
CA TYR A 22 -18.48 -1.70 15.50
C TYR A 22 -19.44 -2.87 15.27
N LYS A 23 -20.50 -2.66 14.46
CA LYS A 23 -21.46 -3.72 14.08
C LYS A 23 -20.74 -4.92 13.45
N ASP A 24 -19.81 -4.68 12.51
CA ASP A 24 -19.03 -5.74 11.88
C ASP A 24 -18.17 -6.52 12.90
N LEU A 25 -17.54 -5.83 13.87
CA LEU A 25 -16.76 -6.48 14.94
C LEU A 25 -17.63 -7.37 15.83
N LEU A 26 -18.86 -6.95 16.15
CA LEU A 26 -19.79 -7.77 16.94
C LEU A 26 -20.16 -9.07 16.22
N THR A 27 -20.25 -9.05 14.89
CA THR A 27 -20.49 -10.30 14.12
C THR A 27 -19.31 -11.27 14.15
N LEU A 28 -18.10 -10.76 14.35
CA LEU A 28 -16.86 -11.57 14.37
C LEU A 28 -16.57 -12.17 15.75
N SER A 29 -16.99 -11.51 16.84
CA SER A 29 -16.70 -11.93 18.20
C SER A 29 -17.97 -11.92 19.05
N ALA A 30 -18.56 -13.09 19.23
CA ALA A 30 -19.67 -13.27 20.16
C ALA A 30 -19.28 -12.82 21.58
N GLY A 31 -20.15 -12.07 22.25
CA GLY A 31 -19.92 -11.55 23.60
C GLY A 31 -19.03 -10.30 23.68
N LEU A 32 -18.53 -9.77 22.54
CA LEU A 32 -17.77 -8.52 22.54
C LEU A 32 -18.59 -7.34 23.08
N GLU A 33 -19.87 -7.26 22.70
CA GLU A 33 -20.80 -6.22 23.15
C GLU A 33 -20.97 -6.21 24.67
N GLU A 34 -21.28 -7.36 25.25
CA GLU A 34 -21.43 -7.51 26.70
C GLU A 34 -20.15 -7.10 27.44
N ARG A 35 -18.98 -7.53 26.95
CA ARG A 35 -17.69 -7.19 27.55
C ARG A 35 -17.35 -5.71 27.43
N LEU A 36 -17.76 -5.04 26.36
CA LEU A 36 -17.60 -3.59 26.22
C LEU A 36 -18.53 -2.80 27.14
N LEU A 37 -19.74 -3.30 27.40
CA LEU A 37 -20.74 -2.62 28.25
C LEU A 37 -20.53 -2.86 29.75
N THR A 38 -20.06 -4.04 30.12
CA THR A 38 -19.96 -4.48 31.53
C THR A 38 -18.53 -4.62 32.04
N GLY A 39 -17.55 -4.60 31.13
CA GLY A 39 -16.15 -4.80 31.44
C GLY A 39 -15.55 -3.67 32.26
N SER A 40 -14.49 -3.98 33.00
CA SER A 40 -13.71 -2.97 33.72
C SER A 40 -12.86 -2.14 32.77
N GLU A 41 -12.33 -1.01 33.24
CA GLU A 41 -11.40 -0.18 32.47
C GLU A 41 -10.19 -0.99 31.95
N GLN A 42 -9.66 -1.91 32.78
CA GLN A 42 -8.56 -2.79 32.37
C GLN A 42 -8.96 -3.74 31.24
N GLU A 43 -10.20 -4.23 31.25
CA GLU A 43 -10.71 -5.08 30.18
C GLU A 43 -10.89 -4.31 28.88
N LEU A 44 -11.38 -3.06 28.94
CA LEU A 44 -11.46 -2.18 27.78
C LEU A 44 -10.06 -1.90 27.17
N PHE A 45 -9.06 -1.61 28.00
CA PHE A 45 -7.68 -1.47 27.54
C PHE A 45 -7.15 -2.75 26.90
N TYR A 46 -7.45 -3.91 27.48
CA TYR A 46 -7.07 -5.20 26.91
C TYR A 46 -7.71 -5.44 25.54
N ILE A 47 -9.00 -5.16 25.37
CA ILE A 47 -9.70 -5.30 24.09
C ILE A 47 -9.08 -4.37 23.04
N ALA A 48 -8.84 -3.10 23.38
CA ALA A 48 -8.22 -2.13 22.48
C ALA A 48 -6.80 -2.55 22.06
N ASP A 49 -6.02 -3.09 22.99
CA ASP A 49 -4.68 -3.62 22.73
C ASP A 49 -4.75 -4.85 21.79
N MET A 50 -5.68 -5.78 22.02
CA MET A 50 -5.87 -6.95 21.16
C MET A 50 -6.28 -6.57 19.73
N LEU A 51 -7.18 -5.60 19.55
CA LEU A 51 -7.55 -5.09 18.23
C LEU A 51 -6.35 -4.44 17.52
N SER A 52 -5.60 -3.61 18.25
CA SER A 52 -4.40 -2.92 17.73
C SER A 52 -3.30 -3.90 17.35
N LYS A 53 -3.11 -4.96 18.15
CA LYS A 53 -2.19 -6.07 17.89
C LYS A 53 -2.62 -6.84 16.66
N GLY A 54 -3.89 -7.22 16.54
CA GLY A 54 -4.43 -7.93 15.37
C GLY A 54 -4.17 -7.16 14.07
N ALA A 55 -4.51 -5.88 14.04
CA ALA A 55 -4.26 -5.02 12.87
C ALA A 55 -2.76 -4.90 12.53
N SER A 56 -1.91 -4.79 13.55
CA SER A 56 -0.46 -4.68 13.35
C SER A 56 0.17 -5.99 12.88
N THR A 57 -0.30 -7.14 13.38
CA THR A 57 0.16 -8.48 12.97
C THR A 57 -0.23 -8.76 11.52
N SER A 58 -1.49 -8.52 11.15
CA SER A 58 -1.95 -8.70 9.76
C SER A 58 -1.13 -7.87 8.78
N CYS A 59 -0.89 -6.58 9.10
CA CYS A 59 -0.04 -5.72 8.29
C CYS A 59 1.42 -6.22 8.20
N SER A 60 1.95 -6.76 9.29
CA SER A 60 3.31 -7.31 9.34
C SER A 60 3.45 -8.59 8.51
N ASP A 61 2.42 -9.43 8.48
CA ASP A 61 2.38 -10.65 7.65
C ASP A 61 2.31 -10.33 6.16
N ASP A 62 1.44 -9.40 5.76
CA ASP A 62 1.39 -8.90 4.38
C ASP A 62 2.75 -8.35 3.97
N THR A 63 3.33 -7.47 4.80
CA THR A 63 4.67 -6.90 4.61
C THR A 63 5.72 -7.98 4.41
N ARG A 64 5.72 -9.02 5.26
CA ARG A 64 6.70 -10.10 5.24
C ARG A 64 6.62 -10.89 3.93
N THR A 65 5.42 -11.23 3.47
CA THR A 65 5.24 -12.00 2.23
C THR A 65 5.51 -11.18 0.97
N LEU A 66 5.20 -9.88 1.00
CA LEU A 66 5.41 -8.98 -0.14
C LEU A 66 6.86 -8.65 -0.43
N LYS A 67 7.73 -8.53 0.59
CA LYS A 67 9.13 -8.15 0.40
C LYS A 67 9.84 -9.04 -0.63
N GLY A 68 9.74 -10.36 -0.47
CA GLY A 68 10.34 -11.31 -1.40
C GLY A 68 9.62 -11.34 -2.74
N ALA A 69 8.29 -11.33 -2.73
CA ALA A 69 7.50 -11.43 -3.95
C ALA A 69 7.70 -10.22 -4.89
N VAL A 70 7.80 -9.00 -4.34
CA VAL A 70 8.07 -7.79 -5.13
C VAL A 70 9.41 -7.88 -5.84
N ILE A 71 10.45 -8.41 -5.19
CA ILE A 71 11.76 -8.64 -5.82
C ILE A 71 11.59 -9.58 -7.03
N ASP A 72 10.85 -10.67 -6.84
CA ASP A 72 10.59 -11.65 -7.91
C ASP A 72 9.82 -11.01 -9.09
N TRP A 73 8.86 -10.13 -8.80
CA TRP A 73 8.04 -9.47 -9.84
C TRP A 73 8.76 -8.36 -10.61
N ILE A 74 9.68 -7.64 -9.97
CA ILE A 74 10.46 -6.59 -10.64
C ILE A 74 11.67 -7.14 -11.40
N THR A 75 12.06 -8.39 -11.13
CA THR A 75 13.13 -9.10 -11.82
C THR A 75 12.64 -9.57 -13.20
N PRO A 76 13.29 -9.14 -14.30
CA PRO A 76 12.89 -9.59 -15.63
C PRO A 76 13.09 -11.11 -15.79
N LYS A 77 12.20 -11.76 -16.55
CA LYS A 77 12.22 -13.21 -16.75
C LYS A 77 13.57 -13.68 -17.31
N ASN A 78 14.10 -14.76 -16.74
CA ASN A 78 15.38 -15.38 -17.14
C ASN A 78 16.60 -14.45 -16.99
N THR A 79 16.51 -13.42 -16.16
CA THR A 79 17.63 -12.52 -15.85
C THR A 79 17.73 -12.32 -14.34
N LEU A 80 18.83 -11.71 -13.89
CA LEU A 80 19.02 -11.30 -12.52
C LEU A 80 19.07 -9.78 -12.44
N LEU A 81 18.60 -9.22 -11.32
CA LEU A 81 18.87 -7.83 -10.99
C LEU A 81 20.37 -7.63 -10.79
N THR A 82 20.86 -6.44 -11.17
CA THR A 82 22.26 -6.08 -11.04
C THR A 82 22.37 -4.78 -10.23
N PRO A 83 22.96 -4.81 -9.02
CA PRO A 83 23.37 -6.02 -8.28
C PRO A 83 22.18 -6.89 -7.83
N PRO A 84 22.36 -8.19 -7.56
CA PRO A 84 21.29 -9.04 -7.06
C PRO A 84 20.72 -8.51 -5.73
N LEU A 85 19.40 -8.48 -5.59
CA LEU A 85 18.74 -8.09 -4.35
C LEU A 85 18.31 -9.31 -3.54
N SER A 86 18.52 -9.24 -2.22
CA SER A 86 18.06 -10.27 -1.30
C SER A 86 16.58 -10.10 -0.99
N ARG A 87 15.84 -11.22 -0.94
CA ARG A 87 14.40 -11.23 -0.61
C ARG A 87 14.11 -10.79 0.85
N ASN A 88 15.11 -10.86 1.72
CA ASN A 88 14.96 -10.63 3.17
C ASN A 88 15.68 -9.37 3.67
N ILE A 89 16.57 -8.77 2.86
CA ILE A 89 17.39 -7.62 3.25
C ILE A 89 17.06 -6.45 2.32
N LYS A 90 16.81 -5.28 2.90
CA LYS A 90 16.35 -4.09 2.16
C LYS A 90 17.41 -2.98 2.07
N THR A 91 18.58 -3.15 2.68
CA THR A 91 19.61 -2.10 2.73
C THR A 91 19.99 -1.60 1.34
N ASP A 92 20.03 -2.51 0.37
CA ASP A 92 20.41 -2.21 -1.01
C ASP A 92 19.21 -1.84 -1.90
N CYS A 93 17.99 -1.90 -1.38
CA CYS A 93 16.78 -1.47 -2.10
C CYS A 93 16.65 0.06 -2.11
N GLY A 94 15.50 0.60 -2.50
CA GLY A 94 15.26 2.04 -2.55
C GLY A 94 16.07 2.71 -3.65
N PHE A 95 16.56 3.91 -3.36
CA PHE A 95 17.40 4.70 -4.27
C PHE A 95 18.88 4.21 -4.36
N TYR A 96 19.22 3.13 -3.65
CA TYR A 96 20.55 2.52 -3.73
C TYR A 96 20.68 1.50 -4.87
N HIS A 97 19.57 0.98 -5.40
CA HIS A 97 19.55 0.06 -6.53
C HIS A 97 18.76 0.62 -7.71
N ASN A 98 19.29 0.46 -8.93
CA ASN A 98 18.73 1.09 -10.12
C ASN A 98 17.26 0.73 -10.37
N ARG A 99 16.89 -0.56 -10.26
CA ARG A 99 15.51 -1.00 -10.51
C ARG A 99 14.49 -0.49 -9.50
N THR A 100 14.80 -0.59 -8.21
CA THR A 100 13.89 -0.14 -7.14
C THR A 100 13.83 1.37 -7.09
N GLY A 101 14.95 2.05 -7.36
CA GLY A 101 15.05 3.49 -7.43
C GLY A 101 14.24 4.06 -8.59
N GLU A 102 14.32 3.46 -9.79
CA GLU A 102 13.49 3.81 -10.95
C GLU A 102 11.99 3.75 -10.61
N LEU A 103 11.56 2.66 -9.97
CA LEU A 103 10.16 2.45 -9.60
C LEU A 103 9.67 3.41 -8.51
N LEU A 104 10.55 3.81 -7.59
CA LEU A 104 10.25 4.75 -6.51
C LEU A 104 10.44 6.21 -6.91
N CYS A 105 11.18 6.48 -7.96
CA CYS A 105 11.41 7.83 -8.46
C CYS A 105 10.06 8.51 -8.70
N PRO A 106 9.87 9.75 -8.24
CA PRO A 106 8.69 10.53 -8.59
C PRO A 106 8.48 10.54 -10.10
N ALA A 107 7.24 10.33 -10.53
CA ALA A 107 6.86 10.22 -11.93
C ALA A 107 7.22 11.45 -12.78
N MET A 108 7.37 12.60 -12.14
CA MET A 108 7.76 13.87 -12.76
C MET A 108 9.28 14.11 -12.78
N MET A 109 10.08 13.16 -12.31
CA MET A 109 11.55 13.22 -12.29
C MET A 109 12.13 12.13 -13.21
N ASP A 110 13.27 12.42 -13.83
CA ASP A 110 13.97 11.43 -14.67
C ASP A 110 15.00 10.65 -13.86
N TRP A 111 14.76 9.35 -13.66
CA TRP A 111 15.72 8.47 -13.01
C TRP A 111 17.01 8.26 -13.82
N ASN A 112 17.00 8.49 -15.13
CA ASN A 112 18.22 8.38 -15.94
C ASN A 112 19.17 9.55 -15.73
N ASP A 113 18.68 10.68 -15.23
CA ASP A 113 19.52 11.80 -14.81
C ASP A 113 20.31 11.46 -13.54
N ILE A 114 21.64 11.50 -13.67
CA ILE A 114 22.58 11.20 -12.58
C ILE A 114 22.37 12.16 -11.40
N ASN A 115 22.11 13.44 -11.67
CA ASN A 115 21.92 14.43 -10.61
C ASN A 115 20.69 14.12 -9.76
N THR A 116 19.57 13.81 -10.42
CA THR A 116 18.33 13.35 -9.77
C THR A 116 18.58 12.12 -8.89
N ARG A 117 19.26 11.09 -9.41
CA ARG A 117 19.57 9.88 -8.61
C ARG A 117 20.41 10.17 -7.39
N ASP A 118 21.48 10.96 -7.54
CA ASP A 118 22.42 11.22 -6.45
C ASP A 118 21.77 12.08 -5.36
N ARG A 119 20.89 13.02 -5.73
CA ARG A 119 20.12 13.83 -4.78
C ARG A 119 19.05 13.02 -4.03
N LEU A 120 18.39 12.08 -4.70
CA LEU A 120 17.46 11.14 -4.04
C LEU A 120 18.21 10.18 -3.11
N ARG A 121 19.36 9.64 -3.54
CA ARG A 121 20.17 8.69 -2.76
C ARG A 121 20.80 9.34 -1.52
N SER A 122 21.26 10.59 -1.64
CA SER A 122 21.84 11.36 -0.53
C SER A 122 20.78 11.94 0.42
N GLY A 123 19.51 11.92 0.04
CA GLY A 123 18.42 12.53 0.81
C GLY A 123 18.35 14.06 0.67
N GLN A 124 19.10 14.67 -0.25
CA GLN A 124 18.97 16.09 -0.58
C GLN A 124 17.59 16.41 -1.20
N ILE A 125 17.02 15.44 -1.92
CA ILE A 125 15.61 15.45 -2.30
C ILE A 125 14.93 14.36 -1.50
N ILE A 126 13.92 14.74 -0.73
CA ILE A 126 12.98 13.82 -0.10
C ILE A 126 11.66 13.99 -0.84
N PRO A 127 11.21 12.99 -1.62
CA PRO A 127 9.93 13.06 -2.31
C PRO A 127 8.79 13.33 -1.33
N SER A 128 8.00 14.36 -1.62
CA SER A 128 6.81 14.68 -0.84
C SER A 128 5.66 13.71 -1.17
N GLY A 129 4.65 13.66 -0.31
CA GLY A 129 3.50 12.76 -0.43
C GLY A 129 2.60 12.97 -1.65
N ASP A 130 2.69 14.16 -2.25
CA ASP A 130 2.03 14.53 -3.50
C ASP A 130 2.88 14.20 -4.74
N GLN A 131 4.12 13.74 -4.55
CA GLN A 131 5.01 13.30 -5.62
C GLN A 131 4.94 11.79 -5.79
N TRP A 132 4.11 11.37 -6.74
CA TRP A 132 3.72 9.97 -6.85
C TRP A 132 4.84 9.14 -7.50
N PRO A 133 5.18 7.97 -6.94
CA PRO A 133 6.21 7.12 -7.49
C PRO A 133 5.76 6.47 -8.81
N LEU A 134 6.71 6.23 -9.71
CA LEU A 134 6.47 5.70 -11.04
C LEU A 134 5.78 4.32 -11.03
N PHE A 135 6.01 3.50 -9.99
CA PHE A 135 5.39 2.19 -9.87
C PHE A 135 3.86 2.23 -9.78
N LEU A 136 3.22 3.38 -9.53
CA LEU A 136 1.76 3.48 -9.53
C LEU A 136 1.18 3.48 -10.95
N TYR A 137 1.98 3.82 -11.95
CA TYR A 137 1.51 4.02 -13.32
C TYR A 137 1.61 2.74 -14.16
N GLN A 138 0.63 2.55 -15.03
CA GLN A 138 0.60 1.45 -15.99
C GLN A 138 1.87 1.48 -16.85
N ASN A 139 2.50 0.32 -17.00
CA ASN A 139 3.77 0.17 -17.71
C ASN A 139 4.91 1.07 -17.20
N TYR A 140 4.78 1.62 -15.98
CA TYR A 140 5.74 2.55 -15.39
C TYR A 140 5.98 3.78 -16.27
N ASN A 141 4.91 4.30 -16.88
CA ASN A 141 4.96 5.45 -17.79
C ASN A 141 4.02 6.55 -17.33
N TYR A 142 4.55 7.76 -17.17
CA TYR A 142 3.80 8.95 -16.79
C TYR A 142 3.55 9.86 -17.99
N ASP A 143 2.28 10.20 -18.23
CA ASP A 143 1.87 11.09 -19.30
C ASP A 143 1.67 12.52 -18.76
N HIS A 144 2.58 13.42 -19.09
CA HIS A 144 2.54 14.82 -18.63
C HIS A 144 1.29 15.57 -19.12
N ASN A 145 0.72 15.17 -20.26
CA ASN A 145 -0.49 15.79 -20.81
C ASN A 145 -1.76 15.19 -20.18
N ASN A 146 -1.67 13.99 -19.61
CA ASN A 146 -2.77 13.33 -18.93
C ASN A 146 -2.28 12.55 -17.69
N PRO A 147 -2.05 13.24 -16.55
CA PRO A 147 -1.51 12.63 -15.33
C PRO A 147 -2.38 11.50 -14.73
N TRP A 148 -3.64 11.37 -15.13
CA TRP A 148 -4.54 10.33 -14.63
C TRP A 148 -4.43 9.03 -15.42
N LYS A 149 -3.79 9.07 -16.60
CA LYS A 149 -3.70 7.92 -17.50
C LYS A 149 -2.88 6.81 -16.88
N GLY A 150 -3.48 5.63 -16.78
CA GLY A 150 -2.82 4.43 -16.25
C GLY A 150 -2.50 4.50 -14.76
N LEU A 151 -2.99 5.51 -14.05
CA LEU A 151 -2.72 5.68 -12.64
C LEU A 151 -3.36 4.57 -11.79
N LEU A 152 -2.62 4.06 -10.80
CA LEU A 152 -2.97 2.90 -9.97
C LEU A 152 -3.24 1.61 -10.76
N CYS A 153 -2.72 1.51 -11.98
CA CYS A 153 -2.95 0.40 -12.90
C CYS A 153 -1.66 -0.31 -13.33
N SER A 154 -0.57 -0.15 -12.56
CA SER A 154 0.66 -0.88 -12.82
C SER A 154 0.50 -2.37 -12.60
N PHE A 155 1.28 -3.16 -13.35
CA PHE A 155 1.36 -4.60 -13.13
C PHE A 155 1.73 -4.93 -11.69
N LEU A 156 2.68 -4.19 -11.12
CA LEU A 156 3.15 -4.41 -9.74
C LEU A 156 2.02 -4.20 -8.72
N LEU A 157 1.24 -3.13 -8.86
CA LEU A 157 0.16 -2.81 -7.92
C LEU A 157 -0.98 -3.82 -8.02
N ILE A 158 -1.39 -4.19 -9.25
CA ILE A 158 -2.42 -5.21 -9.48
C ILE A 158 -1.98 -6.56 -8.90
N THR A 159 -0.71 -6.91 -9.08
CA THR A 159 -0.13 -8.17 -8.60
C THR A 159 -0.06 -8.20 -7.08
N ALA A 160 0.39 -7.11 -6.46
CA ALA A 160 0.41 -6.97 -5.01
C ALA A 160 -1.00 -7.02 -4.40
N PHE A 161 -1.99 -6.39 -5.05
CA PHE A 161 -3.38 -6.45 -4.61
C PHE A 161 -3.88 -7.90 -4.57
N LYS A 162 -3.63 -8.66 -5.64
CA LYS A 162 -3.99 -10.09 -5.70
C LYS A 162 -3.27 -10.88 -4.61
N HIS A 163 -1.98 -10.63 -4.40
CA HIS A 163 -1.20 -11.32 -3.38
C HIS A 163 -1.78 -11.14 -1.97
N ILE A 164 -2.16 -9.91 -1.59
CA ILE A 164 -2.75 -9.60 -0.27
C ILE A 164 -4.19 -10.11 -0.14
N PHE A 165 -5.05 -9.74 -1.10
CA PHE A 165 -6.48 -9.90 -0.94
C PHE A 165 -7.03 -11.20 -1.54
N THR A 166 -6.32 -11.85 -2.47
CA THR A 166 -6.77 -13.12 -3.04
C THR A 166 -5.95 -14.27 -2.48
N SER A 167 -4.79 -14.58 -3.04
CA SER A 167 -3.80 -15.43 -2.41
C SER A 167 -2.45 -15.24 -3.10
N PRO A 168 -1.32 -15.54 -2.42
CA PRO A 168 -0.02 -15.64 -3.07
C PRO A 168 -0.03 -16.61 -4.27
N SER A 169 -0.72 -17.74 -4.11
CA SER A 169 -0.90 -18.75 -5.18
C SER A 169 -1.79 -18.31 -6.33
N SER A 170 -2.49 -17.17 -6.24
CA SER A 170 -3.22 -16.59 -7.38
C SER A 170 -2.29 -15.83 -8.32
N VAL A 171 -1.10 -15.45 -7.85
CA VAL A 171 -0.10 -14.70 -8.61
C VAL A 171 0.99 -15.63 -9.11
N GLU A 172 1.45 -16.53 -8.24
CA GLU A 172 2.42 -17.55 -8.59
C GLU A 172 1.71 -18.69 -9.35
N LYS A 173 2.30 -19.16 -10.47
CA LYS A 173 1.85 -20.39 -11.14
C LYS A 173 2.32 -21.60 -10.32
N SER A 174 1.82 -21.75 -9.10
CA SER A 174 2.10 -22.90 -8.26
C SER A 174 1.10 -24.02 -8.56
N GLU A 175 1.60 -25.25 -8.72
CA GLU A 175 0.74 -26.45 -8.87
C GLU A 175 -0.12 -26.70 -7.62
N ASN A 176 0.34 -26.21 -6.47
CA ASN A 176 -0.39 -26.23 -5.21
C ASN A 176 -1.37 -25.04 -5.16
N ARG A 177 -2.66 -25.33 -5.29
CA ARG A 177 -3.72 -24.35 -5.06
C ARG A 177 -3.99 -24.24 -3.56
N SER A 178 -4.22 -23.02 -3.07
CA SER A 178 -4.63 -22.80 -1.68
C SER A 178 -5.87 -23.63 -1.34
N THR A 179 -5.86 -24.32 -0.20
CA THR A 179 -7.05 -24.97 0.37
C THR A 179 -7.95 -23.98 1.11
N GLN A 180 -7.43 -22.79 1.42
CA GLN A 180 -8.14 -21.74 2.12
C GLN A 180 -8.69 -20.68 1.16
N SER A 181 -9.82 -20.09 1.56
CA SER A 181 -10.37 -18.88 0.93
C SER A 181 -9.41 -17.71 1.01
N GLY A 182 -9.36 -16.91 -0.06
CA GLY A 182 -8.65 -15.65 -0.03
C GLY A 182 -9.30 -14.61 0.87
N ASN A 183 -8.52 -13.65 1.35
CA ASN A 183 -8.96 -12.61 2.29
C ASN A 183 -10.19 -11.83 1.79
N ALA A 184 -10.23 -11.49 0.50
CA ALA A 184 -11.36 -10.85 -0.14
C ALA A 184 -12.64 -11.69 -0.04
N ARG A 185 -12.52 -13.02 -0.18
CA ARG A 185 -13.67 -13.93 -0.03
C ARG A 185 -14.08 -14.07 1.43
N ILE A 186 -13.11 -14.19 2.34
CA ILE A 186 -13.35 -14.30 3.79
C ILE A 186 -14.11 -13.08 4.30
N HIS A 187 -13.70 -11.88 3.86
CA HIS A 187 -14.28 -10.61 4.30
C HIS A 187 -15.35 -10.07 3.34
N GLY A 188 -15.83 -10.87 2.38
CA GLY A 188 -16.92 -10.48 1.48
C GLY A 188 -16.63 -9.25 0.60
N MET A 189 -15.36 -8.97 0.29
CA MET A 189 -14.96 -7.87 -0.58
C MET A 189 -15.43 -8.13 -2.02
N LYS A 190 -16.37 -7.32 -2.50
CA LYS A 190 -16.93 -7.42 -3.87
C LYS A 190 -16.27 -6.48 -4.88
N SER A 191 -15.58 -5.45 -4.40
CA SER A 191 -14.92 -4.46 -5.23
C SER A 191 -13.67 -3.92 -4.53
N VAL A 192 -12.78 -3.33 -5.33
CA VAL A 192 -11.60 -2.63 -4.86
C VAL A 192 -12.02 -1.27 -4.30
N THR A 193 -11.58 -0.94 -3.09
CA THR A 193 -11.84 0.36 -2.45
C THR A 193 -10.61 1.26 -2.51
N VAL A 194 -10.81 2.57 -2.40
CA VAL A 194 -9.71 3.56 -2.31
C VAL A 194 -8.76 3.21 -1.15
N ALA A 195 -9.31 2.85 0.02
CA ALA A 195 -8.52 2.44 1.18
C ALA A 195 -7.68 1.19 0.89
N SER A 196 -8.25 0.17 0.22
CA SER A 196 -7.52 -1.05 -0.14
C SER A 196 -6.39 -0.79 -1.16
N LEU A 197 -6.59 0.13 -2.11
CA LEU A 197 -5.55 0.55 -3.05
C LEU A 197 -4.43 1.33 -2.35
N ALA A 198 -4.79 2.30 -1.50
CA ALA A 198 -3.81 3.07 -0.73
C ALA A 198 -2.97 2.16 0.18
N TYR A 199 -3.61 1.17 0.81
CA TYR A 199 -2.92 0.15 1.59
C TYR A 199 -1.90 -0.63 0.75
N VAL A 200 -2.33 -1.20 -0.38
CA VAL A 200 -1.44 -1.97 -1.27
C VAL A 200 -0.30 -1.12 -1.81
N ALA A 201 -0.57 0.12 -2.22
CA ALA A 201 0.44 1.06 -2.68
C ALA A 201 1.48 1.32 -1.59
N THR A 202 1.04 1.53 -0.35
CA THR A 202 1.92 1.72 0.81
C THR A 202 2.79 0.49 1.06
N GLN A 203 2.22 -0.71 0.97
CA GLN A 203 2.95 -1.97 1.14
C GLN A 203 4.02 -2.17 0.06
N VAL A 204 3.67 -1.89 -1.21
CA VAL A 204 4.62 -1.99 -2.34
C VAL A 204 5.73 -0.95 -2.21
N GLN A 205 5.40 0.31 -1.92
CA GLN A 205 6.40 1.36 -1.68
C GLN A 205 7.33 0.95 -0.55
N PHE A 206 6.78 0.44 0.56
CA PHE A 206 7.59 -0.06 1.65
C PHE A 206 8.49 -1.21 1.18
N ALA A 207 7.97 -2.22 0.47
CA ALA A 207 8.77 -3.34 -0.03
C ALA A 207 9.94 -2.90 -0.94
N LEU A 208 9.71 -1.88 -1.77
CA LEU A 208 10.73 -1.33 -2.68
C LEU A 208 11.75 -0.42 -1.96
N SER A 209 11.37 0.22 -0.85
CA SER A 209 12.24 1.15 -0.11
C SER A 209 13.39 0.45 0.63
N SER A 210 14.38 1.23 1.08
CA SER A 210 15.42 0.75 1.99
C SER A 210 15.05 0.84 3.48
N THR A 211 13.88 1.40 3.81
CA THR A 211 13.48 1.65 5.20
C THR A 211 13.21 0.33 5.96
N PRO A 212 13.73 0.16 7.18
CA PRO A 212 13.60 -1.10 7.93
C PRO A 212 12.19 -1.34 8.48
N ARG A 213 11.42 -0.27 8.76
CA ARG A 213 10.09 -0.34 9.38
C ARG A 213 9.11 0.62 8.70
N ILE A 214 7.84 0.23 8.63
CA ILE A 214 6.76 1.16 8.27
C ILE A 214 6.61 2.14 9.43
N GLN A 215 6.81 3.42 9.17
CA GLN A 215 6.61 4.48 10.17
C GLN A 215 5.14 4.90 10.20
N LYS A 216 4.54 4.95 11.39
CA LYS A 216 3.21 5.55 11.61
C LYS A 216 3.42 6.99 12.07
N ASN A 217 3.29 7.98 11.20
CA ASN A 217 3.39 9.39 11.60
C ASN A 217 2.16 9.80 12.43
N LYS A 218 2.38 10.47 13.57
CA LYS A 218 1.33 11.04 14.44
C LYS A 218 1.13 12.55 14.31
N SER A 219 1.89 13.26 13.46
CA SER A 219 1.76 14.71 13.29
C SER A 219 0.84 15.08 12.11
N LYS A 220 0.13 16.21 12.22
CA LYS A 220 -0.78 16.79 11.20
C LYS A 220 -0.07 17.32 9.93
N SER A 221 1.13 16.84 9.65
CA SER A 221 1.85 17.07 8.39
C SER A 221 1.96 15.75 7.65
N SER A 222 1.62 15.77 6.36
CA SER A 222 1.26 14.65 5.49
C SER A 222 1.94 13.28 5.70
N PRO A 223 1.26 12.16 5.35
CA PRO A 223 1.62 10.77 5.74
C PRO A 223 2.95 10.20 5.23
N TRP A 224 3.77 10.97 4.51
CA TRP A 224 4.83 10.42 3.68
C TRP A 224 6.20 10.91 4.15
N LEU A 225 6.71 10.24 5.20
CA LEU A 225 8.11 10.06 5.60
C LEU A 225 8.99 11.30 5.82
N THR A 226 9.37 11.53 7.08
CA THR A 226 10.69 12.09 7.42
C THR A 226 11.56 10.96 7.92
N GLY A 227 12.53 10.53 7.11
CA GLY A 227 13.68 9.77 7.62
C GLY A 227 14.51 10.69 8.50
N GLY A 228 14.18 10.73 9.79
CA GLY A 228 14.96 11.43 10.81
C GLY A 228 16.18 10.59 11.18
N ILE A 229 17.34 11.10 10.80
CA ILE A 229 18.66 10.76 11.31
C ILE A 229 18.61 10.78 12.84
N ASP A 230 19.20 9.77 13.48
CA ASP A 230 19.50 9.80 14.92
C ASP A 230 20.53 10.91 15.18
N ASP A 231 20.06 12.13 15.49
CA ASP A 231 20.90 13.24 15.93
C ASP A 231 21.30 13.04 17.40
N ARG A 232 22.49 12.46 17.61
CA ARG A 232 23.28 12.78 18.81
C ARG A 232 23.99 14.11 18.58
N SER A 233 23.47 15.13 19.26
CA SER A 233 24.18 16.31 19.75
C SER A 233 25.03 17.11 18.75
N SER A 234 24.42 18.19 18.29
CA SER A 234 25.05 19.41 17.79
C SER A 234 26.02 20.07 18.78
N ASN A 235 27.10 20.64 18.28
CA ASN A 235 27.47 22.01 18.62
C ASN A 235 28.42 22.61 17.58
N THR A 236 27.93 23.48 16.69
CA THR A 236 28.49 24.84 16.49
C THR A 236 27.66 25.66 15.49
N SER A 237 27.54 26.94 15.84
CA SER A 237 26.89 28.06 15.17
C SER A 237 27.56 28.46 13.85
N CYS A 238 26.78 28.97 12.87
CA CYS A 238 26.91 30.35 12.36
C CYS A 238 25.99 30.69 11.16
N ALA A 239 25.24 31.79 11.34
CA ALA A 239 24.85 32.88 10.43
C ALA A 239 24.69 32.65 8.89
N GLY A 240 23.45 32.85 8.43
CA GLY A 240 23.07 34.04 7.63
C GLY A 240 23.28 34.03 6.12
N SER A 241 22.18 34.00 5.35
CA SER A 241 21.88 34.99 4.30
C SER A 241 20.50 34.74 3.66
N LYS A 242 19.78 35.84 3.46
CA LYS A 242 18.45 35.91 2.82
C LYS A 242 18.61 35.88 1.29
N LEU A 243 17.73 35.17 0.59
CA LEU A 243 17.41 35.44 -0.81
C LEU A 243 15.90 35.26 -1.05
N VAL A 244 15.35 36.20 -1.80
CA VAL A 244 13.92 36.50 -1.96
C VAL A 244 13.39 35.90 -3.26
N ASN A 245 12.22 35.27 -3.15
CA ASN A 245 11.13 35.00 -4.11
C ASN A 245 11.41 34.52 -5.55
N SER A 246 10.72 33.41 -5.87
CA SER A 246 9.70 33.40 -6.93
C SER A 246 8.69 32.28 -6.66
N LYS A 247 7.42 32.61 -6.42
CA LYS A 247 6.31 31.67 -6.25
C LYS A 247 5.97 30.97 -7.58
N PRO A 248 5.92 29.64 -7.67
CA PRO A 248 5.09 28.96 -8.66
C PRO A 248 3.66 28.83 -8.13
N GLN A 249 2.70 28.98 -9.04
CA GLN A 249 1.25 28.91 -8.80
C GLN A 249 0.85 27.70 -7.95
N GLN A 250 0.09 27.96 -6.88
CA GLN A 250 -0.60 26.93 -6.11
C GLN A 250 -1.60 26.21 -7.01
N MET A 251 -1.37 24.92 -7.23
CA MET A 251 -2.38 24.00 -7.74
C MET A 251 -3.32 23.61 -6.58
N PRO A 252 -4.64 23.51 -6.83
CA PRO A 252 -5.62 23.21 -5.80
C PRO A 252 -5.41 21.81 -5.22
N GLN A 253 -5.38 21.73 -3.89
CA GLN A 253 -5.43 20.52 -3.08
C GLN A 253 -6.66 19.71 -3.47
N LEU A 254 -6.50 18.64 -4.24
CA LEU A 254 -7.61 17.75 -4.58
C LEU A 254 -7.90 16.81 -3.39
N PHE A 255 -8.96 17.15 -2.66
CA PHE A 255 -9.75 16.20 -1.91
C PHE A 255 -10.26 15.12 -2.87
N PHE A 256 -9.92 13.85 -2.62
CA PHE A 256 -10.49 12.72 -3.35
C PHE A 256 -11.96 12.53 -2.94
N ILE A 257 -12.87 13.24 -3.61
CA ILE A 257 -14.29 12.89 -3.67
C ILE A 257 -14.45 11.84 -4.77
N GLY A 258 -15.12 10.76 -4.42
CA GLY A 258 -15.10 9.49 -5.14
C GLY A 258 -15.50 9.54 -6.61
N THR A 259 -14.67 8.92 -7.44
CA THR A 259 -15.09 8.36 -8.72
C THR A 259 -15.06 6.84 -8.64
N ARG A 260 -16.24 6.25 -8.83
CA ARG A 260 -16.53 4.82 -8.91
C ARG A 260 -15.81 4.21 -10.10
N MET A 261 -14.73 3.48 -9.87
CA MET A 261 -14.13 2.59 -10.86
C MET A 261 -14.85 1.23 -10.79
N GLU A 262 -15.78 1.01 -11.71
CA GLU A 262 -16.42 -0.31 -11.86
C GLU A 262 -15.48 -1.25 -12.61
N GLY A 263 -14.95 -2.23 -11.90
CA GLY A 263 -14.33 -3.43 -12.47
C GLY A 263 -15.09 -4.65 -11.96
N THR A 264 -15.98 -5.20 -12.78
CA THR A 264 -16.68 -6.46 -12.47
C THR A 264 -15.70 -7.63 -12.59
N PHE A 265 -15.60 -8.42 -11.54
CA PHE A 265 -14.86 -9.67 -11.52
C PHE A 265 -15.66 -10.75 -12.28
N VAL A 266 -15.18 -11.18 -13.44
CA VAL A 266 -15.73 -12.35 -14.15
C VAL A 266 -14.90 -13.57 -13.75
N ASN A 267 -15.44 -14.43 -12.88
CA ASN A 267 -14.87 -15.74 -12.58
C ASN A 267 -15.52 -16.80 -13.46
N GLY A 268 -14.74 -17.40 -14.36
CA GLY A 268 -15.16 -18.52 -15.21
C GLY A 268 -15.53 -19.76 -14.39
N HIS A 269 -16.67 -20.35 -14.74
CA HIS A 269 -17.35 -21.48 -14.11
C HIS A 269 -16.62 -22.83 -14.19
N GLY A 270 -16.92 -23.69 -13.19
CA GLY A 270 -17.55 -25.02 -13.41
C GLY A 270 -16.69 -26.19 -13.91
N GLN A 271 -16.62 -27.26 -13.11
CA GLN A 271 -15.93 -28.52 -13.44
C GLN A 271 -16.77 -29.46 -14.35
N SER A 272 -16.13 -29.96 -15.43
CA SER A 272 -16.06 -31.35 -15.96
C SER A 272 -17.32 -32.08 -16.53
N PRO A 273 -17.20 -33.10 -17.44
CA PRO A 273 -16.05 -34.00 -17.63
C PRO A 273 -15.56 -34.36 -19.07
N LYS A 274 -14.27 -34.75 -19.11
CA LYS A 274 -13.49 -35.56 -20.06
C LYS A 274 -14.14 -35.96 -21.41
N LYS A 275 -13.55 -35.52 -22.53
CA LYS A 275 -13.39 -36.30 -23.78
C LYS A 275 -12.17 -35.82 -24.60
N ARG A 276 -11.19 -36.73 -24.71
CA ARG A 276 -10.28 -37.06 -25.84
C ARG A 276 -9.63 -35.93 -26.68
N VAL A 277 -8.31 -35.84 -26.54
CA VAL A 277 -7.23 -35.48 -27.49
C VAL A 277 -7.66 -35.00 -28.89
N ARG A 278 -7.23 -33.78 -29.27
CA ARG A 278 -6.62 -33.45 -30.57
C ARG A 278 -5.63 -32.28 -30.42
N GLU A 279 -4.53 -32.42 -31.15
CA GLU A 279 -3.34 -31.57 -31.21
C GLU A 279 -3.45 -30.45 -32.28
N PHE A 280 -2.56 -29.43 -32.13
CA PHE A 280 -2.08 -28.39 -33.07
C PHE A 280 -2.93 -27.16 -33.44
N PRO A 281 -2.32 -26.02 -33.89
CA PRO A 281 -0.95 -25.52 -33.72
C PRO A 281 -0.86 -24.05 -33.21
N ARG A 282 0.37 -23.62 -32.89
CA ARG A 282 0.78 -22.21 -32.69
C ARG A 282 0.69 -21.42 -34.00
N ALA A 283 0.33 -20.14 -33.93
CA ALA A 283 0.65 -19.16 -34.96
C ALA A 283 0.79 -17.74 -34.35
N CYS A 284 1.92 -17.12 -34.71
CA CYS A 284 2.32 -15.70 -34.71
C CYS A 284 2.08 -14.84 -33.45
#